data_AF-A0A380JGT7-F1
#
_entry.id   AF-A0A380JGT7-F1
#
_cell.length_a   1.000
_cell.length_b   1.000
_cell.length_c   1.000
_cell.angle_alpha   90.00
_cell.angle_beta   90.00
_cell.angle_gamma   90.00
#
_symmetry.space_group_name_H-M   'P 1'
#
loop_
_entity.id
_entity.type
_entity.pdbx_description
1 polymer ?
#
loop_
_entity_poly.entity_id
_entity_poly.type
_entity_poly.pdbx_seq_one_letter_code
_entity_poly.pdbx_strand_id
1 'polypeptide(L)'
;MNQLGSNFLKTLDGFERGIIGPFTWRMVVMIVGVLLYGGLAAWMSIAGWPDIFIYLGVIIAAPFVAVGFKWDRKITEWVKFQFTIQERAYMTEYESEGFNDKFVQSKNVHEWD
;
A
#
# COMPACT_ATOMS: atom_id res chain seq x y z
N MET A 1 1.91 1.55 -30.77
CA MET A 1 2.27 2.78 -30.03
C MET A 1 1.02 3.57 -29.72
N ASN A 2 0.43 3.41 -28.53
CA ASN A 2 -0.65 4.27 -27.99
C ASN A 2 -0.83 4.12 -26.46
N GLN A 3 0.09 3.44 -25.76
CA GLN A 3 -0.10 3.06 -24.35
C GLN A 3 0.61 4.00 -23.35
N LEU A 4 1.42 4.95 -23.82
CA LEU A 4 2.17 5.86 -22.96
C LEU A 4 1.21 6.66 -22.05
N GLY A 5 0.20 7.33 -22.63
CA GLY A 5 -0.77 8.11 -21.83
C GLY A 5 -1.67 7.25 -20.92
N SER A 6 -2.00 6.03 -21.32
CA SER A 6 -2.89 5.13 -20.56
C SER A 6 -2.21 4.56 -19.31
N ASN A 7 -0.92 4.24 -19.38
CA ASN A 7 -0.18 3.68 -18.24
C ASN A 7 0.13 4.74 -17.16
N PHE A 8 0.34 6.00 -17.53
CA PHE A 8 0.52 7.10 -16.56
C PHE A 8 -0.78 7.47 -15.83
N LEU A 9 -1.93 7.47 -16.53
CA LEU A 9 -3.22 7.77 -15.90
C LEU A 9 -3.64 6.71 -14.88
N LYS A 10 -3.30 5.43 -15.13
CA LYS A 10 -3.49 4.35 -14.16
C LYS A 10 -2.77 4.57 -12.83
N THR A 11 -1.60 5.23 -12.85
CA THR A 11 -0.84 5.53 -11.63
C THR A 11 -1.46 6.67 -10.84
N LEU A 12 -2.13 7.61 -11.52
CA LEU A 12 -2.77 8.78 -10.91
C LEU A 12 -4.17 8.47 -10.35
N ASP A 13 -4.89 7.52 -10.93
CA ASP A 13 -6.23 7.11 -10.47
C ASP A 13 -6.22 6.48 -9.06
N GLY A 14 -5.03 6.05 -8.60
CA GLY A 14 -4.81 5.55 -7.24
C GLY A 14 -4.64 6.63 -6.18
N PHE A 15 -4.46 7.90 -6.56
CA PHE A 15 -4.31 9.02 -5.63
C PHE A 15 -5.67 9.52 -5.18
N GLU A 16 -5.94 9.41 -3.87
CA GLU A 16 -7.15 9.99 -3.29
C GLU A 16 -7.13 11.50 -3.45
N ARG A 17 -8.19 12.03 -4.05
CA ARG A 17 -8.38 13.46 -4.23
C ARG A 17 -8.63 14.12 -2.87
N GLY A 18 -7.96 15.25 -2.63
CA GLY A 18 -8.24 16.10 -1.47
C GLY A 18 -9.66 16.68 -1.56
N ILE A 19 -10.37 16.68 -0.43
CA ILE A 19 -11.70 17.29 -0.32
C ILE A 19 -11.57 18.72 0.20
N ILE A 20 -10.72 18.93 1.21
CA ILE A 20 -10.46 20.24 1.81
C ILE A 20 -8.96 20.52 1.70
N GLY A 21 -8.56 21.26 0.67
CA GLY A 21 -7.15 21.53 0.38
C GLY A 21 -6.34 20.22 0.22
N PRO A 22 -5.27 19.99 1.02
CA PRO A 22 -4.48 18.76 0.96
C PRO A 22 -5.12 17.56 1.70
N PHE A 23 -6.22 17.77 2.45
CA PHE A 23 -6.82 16.71 3.26
C PHE A 23 -7.73 15.81 2.43
N THR A 24 -7.44 14.51 2.41
CA THR A 24 -8.33 13.49 1.85
C THR A 24 -9.49 13.20 2.81
N TRP A 25 -10.57 12.60 2.30
CA TRP A 25 -11.72 12.17 3.13
C TRP A 25 -11.30 11.38 4.38
N ARG A 26 -10.35 10.46 4.20
CA ARG A 26 -9.85 9.59 5.27
C ARG A 26 -9.11 10.38 6.35
N MET A 27 -8.36 11.40 5.97
CA MET A 27 -7.74 12.32 6.93
C MET A 27 -8.79 13.09 7.72
N VAL A 28 -9.87 13.55 7.07
CA VAL A 28 -10.98 14.23 7.76
C VAL A 28 -11.63 13.29 8.77
N VAL A 29 -11.94 12.05 8.37
CA VAL A 29 -12.47 11.01 9.27
C VAL A 29 -11.53 10.77 10.46
N MET A 30 -10.22 10.65 10.21
CA MET A 30 -9.22 10.46 11.26
C MET A 30 -9.18 11.64 12.24
N ILE A 31 -9.20 12.88 11.74
CA ILE A 31 -9.22 14.09 12.58
C ILE A 31 -10.48 14.11 13.46
N VAL A 32 -11.64 13.78 12.91
CA VAL A 32 -12.88 13.68 13.68
C VAL A 32 -12.76 12.64 14.79
N GLY A 33 -12.21 11.46 14.51
CA GLY A 33 -11.99 10.42 15.53
C GLY A 33 -11.03 10.87 16.65
N VAL A 34 -9.95 11.56 16.29
CA VAL A 34 -8.98 12.10 17.27
C VAL A 34 -9.60 13.19 18.13
N LEU A 35 -10.37 14.11 17.54
CA LEU A 35 -11.06 15.17 18.27
C LEU A 35 -12.15 14.60 19.20
N LEU A 36 -12.90 13.59 18.75
CA LEU A 36 -13.88 12.89 19.59
C LEU A 36 -13.21 12.23 20.79
N TYR A 37 -12.13 11.50 20.57
CA TYR A 37 -11.37 10.87 21.65
C TYR A 37 -10.81 11.91 22.62
N GLY A 38 -10.17 12.98 22.12
CA GLY A 38 -9.64 14.05 22.95
C GLY A 38 -10.72 14.79 23.76
N GLY A 39 -11.88 15.03 23.15
CA GLY A 39 -13.03 15.66 23.81
C GLY A 39 -13.63 14.79 24.91
N LEU A 40 -13.82 13.49 24.64
CA LEU A 40 -14.24 12.51 25.66
C LEU A 40 -13.20 12.41 26.78
N ALA A 41 -11.92 12.40 26.42
CA ALA A 41 -10.82 12.36 27.39
C ALA A 41 -10.86 13.56 28.34
N ALA A 42 -11.00 14.78 27.79
CA ALA A 42 -11.13 15.99 28.58
C ALA A 42 -12.38 15.97 29.47
N TRP A 43 -13.53 15.57 28.92
CA TRP A 43 -14.79 15.50 29.67
C TRP A 43 -14.72 14.56 30.86
N MET A 44 -14.25 13.31 30.69
CA MET A 44 -14.23 12.38 31.83
C MET A 44 -13.10 12.70 32.82
N SER A 45 -12.10 13.49 32.43
CA SER A 45 -11.05 13.96 33.34
C SER A 45 -11.65 14.93 34.35
N ILE A 46 -12.57 15.76 33.88
CA ILE A 46 -13.39 16.63 34.74
C ILE A 46 -14.36 15.79 35.59
N ALA A 47 -14.89 14.68 35.06
CA ALA A 47 -15.80 13.79 35.77
C ALA A 47 -15.12 12.86 36.81
N GLY A 48 -13.79 12.83 36.89
CA GLY A 48 -13.03 12.06 37.88
C GLY A 48 -12.87 10.57 37.57
N TRP A 49 -13.05 10.13 36.31
CA TRP A 49 -12.92 8.72 35.90
C TRP A 49 -11.77 8.48 34.90
N PRO A 50 -10.50 8.65 35.30
CA PRO A 50 -9.38 8.57 34.37
C PRO A 50 -9.02 7.15 33.92
N ASP A 51 -9.29 6.13 34.72
CA ASP A 51 -8.82 4.76 34.44
C ASP A 51 -9.51 4.12 33.23
N ILE A 52 -10.69 4.60 32.86
CA ILE A 52 -11.47 4.11 31.71
C ILE A 52 -10.92 4.62 30.36
N PHE A 53 -10.03 5.63 30.36
CA PHE A 53 -9.50 6.23 29.14
C PHE A 53 -8.78 5.27 28.21
N ILE A 54 -7.96 4.39 28.78
CA ILE A 54 -7.14 3.47 27.99
C ILE A 54 -8.04 2.54 27.16
N TYR A 55 -9.14 2.07 27.76
CA TYR A 55 -10.09 1.18 27.10
C TYR A 55 -10.92 1.90 26.03
N LEU A 56 -11.41 3.10 26.32
CA LEU A 56 -12.15 3.91 25.35
C LEU A 56 -11.29 4.38 24.19
N GLY A 57 -10.02 4.70 24.44
CA GLY A 57 -9.09 5.15 23.41
C GLY A 57 -8.82 4.09 22.36
N VAL A 58 -8.66 2.83 22.77
CA VAL A 58 -8.48 1.73 21.81
C VAL A 58 -9.75 1.53 20.96
N ILE A 59 -10.93 1.57 21.57
CA ILE A 59 -12.19 1.32 20.84
C ILE A 59 -12.51 2.46 19.89
N ILE A 60 -12.30 3.71 20.32
CA ILE A 60 -12.71 4.90 19.57
C ILE A 60 -11.61 5.36 18.62
N ALA A 61 -10.34 5.42 19.02
CA ALA A 61 -9.31 5.98 18.15
C ALA A 61 -8.79 4.97 17.12
N ALA A 62 -8.64 3.69 17.48
CA ALA A 62 -8.03 2.69 16.60
C ALA A 62 -8.72 2.54 15.23
N PRO A 63 -10.06 2.44 15.10
CA PRO A 63 -10.68 2.31 13.79
C PRO A 63 -10.50 3.55 12.91
N PHE A 64 -10.55 4.76 13.49
CA PHE A 64 -10.40 6.01 12.74
C PHE A 64 -8.96 6.20 12.26
N VAL A 65 -7.98 5.83 13.09
CA VAL A 65 -6.56 5.83 12.74
C VAL A 65 -6.27 4.80 11.65
N ALA A 66 -6.81 3.58 11.75
CA ALA A 66 -6.63 2.54 10.74
C ALA A 66 -7.19 2.95 9.37
N VAL A 67 -8.37 3.58 9.35
CA VAL A 67 -8.98 4.14 8.14
C VAL A 67 -8.13 5.28 7.57
N GLY A 68 -7.65 6.19 8.43
CA GLY A 68 -6.79 7.32 8.05
C GLY A 68 -5.49 6.88 7.36
N PHE A 69 -4.82 5.86 7.90
CA PHE A 69 -3.53 5.36 7.40
C PHE A 69 -3.63 4.40 6.21
N LYS A 70 -4.83 4.15 5.68
CA LYS A 70 -5.06 3.21 4.58
C LYS A 70 -4.51 1.80 4.88
N TRP A 71 -4.68 1.33 6.12
CA TRP A 71 -4.24 -0.01 6.50
C TRP A 71 -4.90 -1.10 5.65
N ASP A 72 -6.15 -0.90 5.25
CA ASP A 72 -6.87 -1.71 4.26
C ASP A 72 -6.05 -1.94 2.97
N ARG A 73 -5.55 -0.84 2.39
CA ARG A 73 -4.79 -0.89 1.14
C ARG A 73 -3.39 -1.48 1.34
N LYS A 74 -2.69 -1.10 2.42
CA LYS A 74 -1.37 -1.68 2.75
C LYS A 74 -1.45 -3.19 2.97
N ILE A 75 -2.45 -3.66 3.70
CA ILE A 75 -2.65 -5.09 3.96
C ILE A 75 -2.97 -5.80 2.64
N THR A 76 -3.86 -5.23 1.83
CA THR A 76 -4.22 -5.82 0.53
C THR A 76 -3.01 -5.91 -0.41
N GLU A 77 -2.20 -4.85 -0.49
CA GLU A 77 -0.98 -4.83 -1.30
C GLU A 77 0.07 -5.80 -0.78
N TRP A 78 0.24 -5.90 0.55
CA TRP A 78 1.13 -6.85 1.19
C TRP A 78 0.71 -8.30 0.94
N VAL A 79 -0.58 -8.61 1.11
CA VAL A 79 -1.17 -9.92 0.81
C VAL A 79 -0.97 -10.24 -0.67
N LYS A 80 -1.32 -9.33 -1.58
CA LYS A 80 -1.09 -9.51 -3.03
C LYS A 80 0.38 -9.78 -3.34
N PHE A 81 1.30 -9.05 -2.73
CA PHE A 81 2.73 -9.23 -2.89
C PHE A 81 3.20 -10.61 -2.42
N GLN A 82 2.72 -11.09 -1.26
CA GLN A 82 3.12 -12.40 -0.74
C GLN A 82 2.58 -13.56 -1.57
N PHE A 83 1.35 -13.44 -2.08
CA PHE A 83 0.70 -14.52 -2.84
C PHE A 83 0.93 -14.46 -4.35
N THR A 84 1.38 -13.33 -4.89
CA THR A 84 1.76 -13.21 -6.28
C THR A 84 3.24 -13.51 -6.40
N ILE A 85 3.59 -14.62 -7.06
CA ILE A 85 4.99 -14.90 -7.44
C ILE A 85 5.43 -13.73 -8.33
N GLN A 86 6.30 -12.88 -7.80
CA GLN A 86 6.81 -11.73 -8.55
C GLN A 86 7.81 -12.24 -9.60
N GLU A 87 7.31 -12.54 -10.80
CA GLU A 87 8.18 -12.50 -11.98
C GLU A 87 8.70 -11.07 -12.11
N ARG A 88 9.97 -10.87 -11.76
CA ARG A 88 10.58 -9.54 -11.76
C ARG A 88 10.47 -8.97 -13.17
N ALA A 89 9.89 -7.77 -13.30
CA ALA A 89 9.56 -7.14 -14.58
C ALA A 89 10.76 -6.90 -15.51
N TYR A 90 12.01 -7.12 -15.10
CA TYR A 90 13.14 -7.16 -16.03
C TYR A 90 13.20 -8.45 -16.87
N MET A 91 12.31 -9.42 -16.64
CA MET A 91 12.18 -10.64 -17.44
C MET A 91 10.98 -10.61 -18.40
N THR A 92 10.23 -9.52 -18.47
CA THR A 92 9.04 -9.42 -19.33
C THR A 92 9.10 -8.17 -20.20
N GLU A 93 9.94 -8.21 -21.23
CA GLU A 93 9.72 -7.46 -22.48
C GLU A 93 10.68 -7.85 -23.62
N TYR A 94 11.61 -8.78 -23.38
CA TYR A 94 12.20 -9.55 -24.47
C TYR A 94 11.44 -10.85 -24.56
N GLU A 95 10.67 -10.97 -25.64
CA GLU A 95 10.35 -12.20 -26.34
C GLU A 95 11.08 -13.40 -25.72
N SER A 96 10.30 -14.34 -25.18
CA SER A 96 10.75 -15.72 -25.03
C SER A 96 11.11 -16.24 -26.43
N GLU A 97 12.22 -15.78 -27.00
CA GLU A 97 12.97 -16.55 -27.97
C GLU A 97 13.34 -17.81 -27.19
N GLY A 98 12.60 -18.89 -27.48
CA GLY A 98 12.85 -20.19 -26.88
C GLY A 98 14.34 -20.44 -26.93
N PHE A 99 14.92 -20.72 -25.76
CA PHE A 99 16.34 -20.85 -25.51
C PHE A 99 16.96 -21.71 -26.62
N ASN A 100 17.47 -21.05 -27.66
CA ASN A 100 18.01 -21.71 -28.83
C ASN A 100 19.47 -21.93 -28.45
N ASP A 101 19.78 -23.12 -27.94
CA ASP A 101 21.09 -23.57 -27.46
C ASP A 101 22.24 -23.45 -28.51
N LYS A 102 22.02 -22.77 -29.62
CA LYS A 102 22.98 -22.54 -30.71
C LYS A 102 24.23 -21.78 -30.28
N PHE A 103 24.21 -21.10 -29.13
CA PHE A 103 25.37 -20.36 -28.60
C PHE A 103 26.05 -21.05 -27.41
N VAL A 104 25.53 -22.18 -26.93
CA VAL A 104 26.23 -22.99 -25.93
C VAL A 104 27.17 -23.93 -26.67
N GLN A 105 28.46 -23.61 -26.69
CA GLN A 105 29.48 -24.49 -27.27
C GLN A 105 29.39 -25.86 -26.59
N SER A 106 29.09 -26.90 -27.37
CA SER A 106 28.94 -28.25 -26.82
C SER A 106 30.25 -28.68 -26.17
N LYS A 107 30.17 -29.21 -24.95
CA LYS A 107 31.30 -29.59 -24.07
C LYS A 107 32.32 -30.56 -24.71
N ASN A 108 32.02 -31.10 -25.89
CA ASN A 108 32.84 -32.09 -26.59
C ASN A 108 33.69 -31.50 -27.74
N VAL A 109 33.69 -30.19 -27.97
CA VAL A 109 34.62 -29.58 -28.93
C VAL A 109 35.92 -29.28 -28.23
N HIS A 110 36.91 -30.14 -28.44
CA HIS A 110 38.30 -29.90 -28.08
C HIS A 110 38.95 -29.20 -29.28
N GLU A 111 39.30 -27.92 -29.10
CA GLU A 111 40.12 -27.21 -30.08
C GLU A 111 41.55 -27.75 -29.97
N TRP A 112 41.99 -28.46 -31.03
CA TRP A 112 43.38 -28.80 -31.26
C TRP A 112 43.87 -27.92 -32.42
N ASP A 113 44.62 -26.87 -32.12
CA ASP A 113 46.06 -26.68 -32.42
C ASP A 113 46.47 -25.24 -32.07
#